data_AF-A0A0Q8A343-F1
#
_entry.id   AF-A0A0Q8A343-F1
#
_cell.length_a   1.000
_cell.length_b   1.000
_cell.length_c   1.000
_cell.angle_alpha   90.00
_cell.angle_beta   90.00
_cell.angle_gamma   90.00
#
_symmetry.space_group_name_H-M   'P 1'
#
loop_
_entity.id
_entity.type
_entity.pdbx_description
1 polymer ?
#
loop_
_entity_poly.entity_id
_entity_poly.type
_entity_poly.pdbx_seq_one_letter_code
_entity_poly.pdbx_strand_id
1 'polypeptide(L)'
;MMVGAVAAASTVALAVTVMPAQAATSAANSAATAQAWAPAETAVIHPGVQTYTSGGQCTANFVFTDDAGNVYLGQAAHCSGTGEATDTNGCDAGTLPLGTKVTFNEGGSLISEGTQVGTGTIAYSSWNTMHAVGETNANTCAYNDLALVKVSAPDVAKVNPSVPFWGGPVGINTTGTATGDKVYSYGNSSLRGGITLLSPKTGISLGDDAADGGWSHPLYTLTPGVPGDSGSAFLDAQGKAVGTLSTLGLAPLPLSNNIGDLSRELSYAQQHSGIPGLRLVPGTEPFEPVL
;
A
#
# COMPACT_ATOMS: atom_id res chain seq x y z
N MET A 1 -77.06 76.86 -26.83
CA MET A 1 -76.05 76.42 -27.83
C MET A 1 -75.05 75.53 -27.11
N MET A 2 -74.69 74.42 -27.76
CA MET A 2 -74.16 73.19 -27.18
C MET A 2 -72.78 73.28 -26.51
N VAL A 3 -72.61 72.39 -25.54
CA VAL A 3 -71.44 72.03 -24.71
C VAL A 3 -70.28 71.48 -25.57
N GLY A 4 -69.04 71.71 -25.15
CA GLY A 4 -67.87 71.00 -25.68
C GLY A 4 -66.69 71.02 -24.69
N ALA A 5 -66.47 69.91 -24.00
CA ALA A 5 -65.28 69.63 -23.19
C ALA A 5 -64.18 69.02 -24.07
N VAL A 6 -62.92 69.45 -23.89
CA VAL A 6 -61.74 68.90 -24.58
C VAL A 6 -60.90 68.14 -23.55
N ALA A 7 -60.71 66.83 -23.82
CA ALA A 7 -59.91 65.91 -23.02
C ALA A 7 -58.44 65.91 -23.46
N ALA A 8 -57.55 65.76 -22.48
CA ALA A 8 -56.11 65.61 -22.67
C ALA A 8 -55.75 64.16 -23.04
N ALA A 9 -54.85 63.99 -24.02
CA ALA A 9 -54.25 62.70 -24.35
C ALA A 9 -52.75 62.73 -24.00
N SER A 10 -52.36 61.85 -23.09
CA SER A 10 -50.95 61.60 -22.70
C SER A 10 -50.44 60.37 -23.45
N THR A 11 -49.30 60.50 -24.13
CA THR A 11 -48.63 59.42 -24.86
C THR A 11 -47.84 58.53 -23.91
N VAL A 12 -48.12 57.21 -23.92
CA VAL A 12 -47.36 56.18 -23.20
C VAL A 12 -46.41 55.48 -24.18
N ALA A 13 -45.11 55.52 -23.90
CA ALA A 13 -44.08 54.80 -24.64
C ALA A 13 -43.92 53.37 -24.09
N LEU A 14 -44.01 52.35 -24.95
CA LEU A 14 -43.72 50.96 -24.59
C LEU A 14 -42.19 50.73 -24.59
N ALA A 15 -41.64 50.35 -23.44
CA ALA A 15 -40.28 49.82 -23.32
C ALA A 15 -40.30 48.30 -23.51
N VAL A 16 -39.59 47.80 -24.53
CA VAL A 16 -39.37 46.37 -24.76
C VAL A 16 -38.13 45.94 -23.98
N THR A 17 -38.32 45.18 -22.91
CA THR A 17 -37.23 44.54 -22.16
C THR A 17 -36.82 43.23 -22.83
N VAL A 18 -35.60 43.18 -23.37
CA VAL A 18 -34.97 41.96 -23.87
C VAL A 18 -34.36 41.22 -22.68
N MET A 19 -34.84 40.01 -22.37
CA MET A 19 -34.24 39.14 -21.36
C MET A 19 -33.04 38.38 -21.96
N PRO A 20 -31.87 38.34 -21.31
CA PRO A 20 -30.79 37.46 -21.73
C PRO A 20 -31.09 36.03 -21.31
N ALA A 21 -31.04 35.10 -22.27
CA ALA A 21 -31.09 33.67 -22.02
C ALA A 21 -29.79 33.23 -21.31
N GLN A 22 -29.88 32.88 -20.03
CA GLN A 22 -28.78 32.26 -19.29
C GLN A 22 -28.65 30.81 -19.76
N ALA A 23 -27.59 30.52 -20.51
CA ALA A 23 -27.18 29.16 -20.80
C ALA A 23 -26.73 28.51 -19.49
N ALA A 24 -27.51 27.54 -19.00
CA ALA A 24 -27.09 26.69 -17.90
C ALA A 24 -25.94 25.79 -18.38
N THR A 25 -24.70 26.19 -18.08
CA THR A 25 -23.55 25.29 -18.18
C THR A 25 -23.62 24.32 -17.02
N SER A 26 -24.19 23.14 -17.25
CA SER A 26 -24.06 22.00 -16.35
C SER A 26 -22.59 21.59 -16.33
N ALA A 27 -21.82 22.17 -15.41
CA ALA A 27 -20.52 21.60 -15.02
C ALA A 27 -20.83 20.22 -14.43
N ALA A 28 -20.58 19.17 -15.22
CA ALA A 28 -20.50 17.83 -14.67
C ALA A 28 -19.33 17.85 -13.69
N ASN A 29 -19.63 17.95 -12.39
CA ASN A 29 -18.69 17.60 -11.36
C ASN A 29 -18.38 16.12 -11.55
N SER A 30 -17.29 15.82 -12.25
CA SER A 30 -16.59 14.54 -12.12
C SER A 30 -16.04 14.48 -10.71
N ALA A 31 -16.91 14.22 -9.73
CA ALA A 31 -16.49 13.73 -8.44
C ALA A 31 -15.90 12.35 -8.73
N ALA A 32 -14.56 12.27 -8.77
CA ALA A 32 -13.89 11.00 -8.61
C ALA A 32 -14.46 10.38 -7.33
N THR A 33 -15.22 9.30 -7.46
CA THR A 33 -15.72 8.56 -6.32
C THR A 33 -14.51 8.16 -5.50
N ALA A 34 -14.31 8.79 -4.34
CA ALA A 34 -13.33 8.33 -3.38
C ALA A 34 -13.61 6.84 -3.16
N GLN A 35 -12.59 6.00 -3.35
CA GLN A 35 -12.70 4.56 -3.14
C GLN A 35 -13.25 4.34 -1.73
N ALA A 36 -14.42 3.71 -1.61
CA ALA A 36 -15.01 3.41 -0.32
C ALA A 36 -14.30 2.18 0.28
N TRP A 37 -13.57 2.40 1.37
CA TRP A 37 -12.90 1.35 2.13
C TRP A 37 -13.86 0.68 3.12
N ALA A 38 -13.62 -0.59 3.45
CA ALA A 38 -14.30 -1.24 4.57
C ALA A 38 -13.99 -0.50 5.88
N PRO A 39 -14.88 -0.53 6.91
CA PRO A 39 -14.53 -0.03 8.23
C PRO A 39 -13.32 -0.77 8.80
N ALA A 40 -12.35 -0.06 9.38
CA ALA A 40 -11.08 -0.64 9.83
C ALA A 40 -11.27 -1.77 10.86
N GLU A 41 -12.26 -1.64 11.75
CA GLU A 41 -12.58 -2.65 12.76
C GLU A 41 -13.07 -3.99 12.19
N THR A 42 -13.59 -4.01 10.96
CA THR A 42 -14.22 -5.18 10.34
C THR A 42 -13.61 -5.60 9.01
N ALA A 43 -12.63 -4.84 8.52
CA ALA A 43 -11.94 -5.16 7.29
C ALA A 43 -11.16 -6.47 7.47
N VAL A 44 -11.29 -7.37 6.50
CA VAL A 44 -10.59 -8.67 6.50
C VAL A 44 -9.40 -8.68 5.54
N ILE A 45 -9.27 -7.64 4.71
CA ILE A 45 -8.13 -7.44 3.83
C ILE A 45 -7.49 -6.11 4.21
N HIS A 46 -6.29 -6.16 4.78
CA HIS A 46 -5.61 -4.99 5.33
C HIS A 46 -4.10 -5.26 5.39
N PRO A 47 -3.26 -4.24 5.62
CA PRO A 47 -1.89 -4.45 6.07
C PRO A 47 -1.81 -5.49 7.19
N GLY A 48 -1.02 -6.56 7.02
CA GLY A 48 -0.99 -7.65 7.99
C GLY A 48 -1.85 -8.88 7.66
N VAL A 49 -2.70 -8.85 6.62
CA VAL A 49 -3.39 -10.07 6.17
C VAL A 49 -2.36 -11.07 5.62
N GLN A 50 -2.59 -12.37 5.83
CA GLN A 50 -1.69 -13.39 5.29
C GLN A 50 -1.91 -13.51 3.79
N THR A 51 -0.83 -13.46 3.02
CA THR A 51 -0.80 -13.78 1.59
C THR A 51 -0.27 -15.19 1.40
N TYR A 52 -0.92 -15.96 0.55
CA TYR A 52 -0.45 -17.30 0.17
C TYR A 52 -0.22 -17.34 -1.33
N THR A 53 1.01 -17.71 -1.73
CA THR A 53 1.44 -17.83 -3.12
C THR A 53 2.08 -19.21 -3.30
N SER A 54 1.44 -20.08 -4.09
CA SER A 54 1.92 -21.45 -4.33
C SER A 54 2.27 -22.25 -3.04
N GLY A 55 1.51 -22.04 -1.96
CA GLY A 55 1.70 -22.70 -0.66
C GLY A 55 2.72 -22.02 0.26
N GLY A 56 3.46 -21.01 -0.22
CA GLY A 56 4.29 -20.14 0.62
C GLY A 56 3.44 -19.05 1.28
N GLN A 57 3.66 -18.82 2.57
CA GLN A 57 2.93 -17.81 3.35
C GLN A 57 3.80 -16.58 3.58
N CYS A 58 3.21 -15.40 3.39
CA CYS A 58 3.76 -14.10 3.71
C CYS A 58 2.68 -13.18 4.33
N THR A 59 3.08 -11.96 4.69
CA THR A 59 2.19 -10.94 5.26
C THR A 59 2.15 -9.74 4.32
N ALA A 60 0.96 -9.16 4.09
CA ALA A 60 0.82 -7.97 3.26
C ALA A 60 1.38 -6.70 3.96
N ASN A 61 2.00 -5.79 3.20
CA ASN A 61 2.44 -4.47 3.68
C ASN A 61 1.30 -3.44 3.59
N PHE A 62 1.35 -2.50 2.66
CA PHE A 62 0.45 -1.38 2.50
C PHE A 62 -0.53 -1.59 1.34
N VAL A 63 -1.54 -0.71 1.28
CA VAL A 63 -2.47 -0.64 0.15
C VAL A 63 -2.00 0.43 -0.83
N PHE A 64 -2.05 0.10 -2.13
CA PHE A 64 -1.73 1.00 -3.22
C PHE A 64 -2.91 1.11 -4.20
N THR A 65 -2.97 2.21 -4.93
CA THR A 65 -3.93 2.42 -6.01
C THR A 65 -3.24 2.98 -7.24
N ASP A 66 -3.93 2.94 -8.38
CA ASP A 66 -3.50 3.56 -9.64
C ASP A 66 -4.55 4.54 -10.17
N ASP A 67 -4.30 5.14 -11.33
CA ASP A 67 -5.24 6.07 -11.98
C ASP A 67 -6.48 5.38 -12.56
N ALA A 68 -6.43 4.06 -12.75
CA ALA A 68 -7.56 3.25 -13.20
C ALA A 68 -8.47 2.81 -12.05
N GLY A 69 -8.14 3.15 -10.79
CA GLY A 69 -8.89 2.76 -9.60
C GLY A 69 -8.69 1.29 -9.19
N ASN A 70 -7.63 0.63 -9.69
CA ASN A 70 -7.26 -0.69 -9.21
C ASN A 70 -6.69 -0.58 -7.79
N VAL A 71 -6.96 -1.60 -6.97
CA VAL A 71 -6.43 -1.71 -5.61
C VAL A 71 -5.41 -2.83 -5.55
N TYR A 72 -4.29 -2.56 -4.88
CA TYR A 72 -3.20 -3.49 -4.70
C TYR A 72 -2.85 -3.62 -3.23
N LEU A 73 -2.56 -4.84 -2.79
CA LEU A 73 -1.81 -5.07 -1.55
C LEU A 73 -0.37 -5.34 -1.92
N GLY A 74 0.58 -4.65 -1.29
CA GLY A 74 1.96 -5.05 -1.45
C GLY A 74 2.33 -6.22 -0.54
N GLN A 75 3.39 -6.92 -0.93
CA GLN A 75 4.06 -7.99 -0.18
C GLN A 75 5.54 -7.99 -0.57
N ALA A 76 6.34 -8.84 0.06
CA ALA A 76 7.71 -9.05 -0.41
C ALA A 76 7.74 -9.84 -1.74
N ALA A 77 8.64 -9.51 -2.66
CA ALA A 77 8.77 -10.17 -3.96
C ALA A 77 9.28 -11.60 -3.81
N HIS A 78 10.16 -11.86 -2.85
CA HIS A 78 10.64 -13.20 -2.52
C HIS A 78 9.53 -14.15 -2.06
N CYS A 79 8.35 -13.65 -1.65
CA CYS A 79 7.18 -14.47 -1.36
C CYS A 79 6.68 -15.26 -2.58
N SER A 80 7.13 -14.85 -3.77
CA SER A 80 6.89 -15.53 -5.04
C SER A 80 8.17 -16.17 -5.59
N GLY A 81 9.23 -16.27 -4.78
CA GLY A 81 10.48 -16.92 -5.13
C GLY A 81 10.30 -18.41 -5.39
N THR A 82 11.10 -18.97 -6.28
CA THR A 82 11.12 -20.41 -6.59
C THR A 82 12.41 -21.10 -6.12
N GLY A 83 13.31 -20.33 -5.49
CA GLY A 83 14.58 -20.79 -4.94
C GLY A 83 14.51 -21.12 -3.45
N GLU A 84 15.67 -21.20 -2.82
CA GLU A 84 15.80 -21.41 -1.38
C GLU A 84 15.38 -20.15 -0.60
N ALA A 85 14.98 -20.31 0.65
CA ALA A 85 14.60 -19.17 1.50
C ALA A 85 15.75 -18.17 1.76
N THR A 86 17.00 -18.56 1.46
CA THR A 86 18.20 -17.72 1.55
C THR A 86 18.53 -16.98 0.26
N ASP A 87 17.81 -17.25 -0.83
CA ASP A 87 18.01 -16.57 -2.10
C ASP A 87 17.33 -15.19 -2.03
N THR A 88 18.09 -14.17 -1.66
CA THR A 88 17.56 -12.81 -1.42
C THR A 88 17.92 -11.81 -2.52
N ASN A 89 18.79 -12.19 -3.45
CA ASN A 89 19.16 -11.34 -4.58
C ASN A 89 18.14 -11.49 -5.72
N GLY A 90 17.33 -10.47 -5.93
CA GLY A 90 16.24 -10.50 -6.90
C GLY A 90 16.65 -10.43 -8.37
N CYS A 91 17.94 -10.25 -8.67
CA CYS A 91 18.48 -10.33 -10.03
C CYS A 91 18.92 -11.75 -10.41
N ASP A 92 19.20 -12.60 -9.40
CA ASP A 92 19.69 -13.97 -9.58
C ASP A 92 18.63 -15.02 -9.23
N ALA A 93 17.79 -14.74 -8.22
CA ALA A 93 16.84 -15.69 -7.65
C ALA A 93 15.64 -15.95 -8.58
N GLY A 94 15.25 -17.21 -8.72
CA GLY A 94 14.05 -17.57 -9.49
C GLY A 94 12.77 -17.00 -8.87
N THR A 95 11.81 -16.62 -9.71
CA THR A 95 10.52 -16.03 -9.27
C THR A 95 9.37 -16.51 -10.16
N LEU A 96 8.19 -16.65 -9.55
CA LEU A 96 6.95 -16.97 -10.24
C LEU A 96 6.54 -15.80 -11.16
N PRO A 97 5.86 -16.09 -12.29
CA PRO A 97 5.48 -15.05 -13.24
C PRO A 97 4.39 -14.12 -12.70
N LEU A 98 4.31 -12.92 -13.29
CA LEU A 98 3.15 -12.05 -13.12
C LEU A 98 1.85 -12.78 -13.52
N GLY A 99 0.74 -12.41 -12.89
CA GLY A 99 -0.56 -13.08 -13.03
C GLY A 99 -0.74 -14.31 -12.13
N THR A 100 0.31 -14.75 -11.42
CA THR A 100 0.21 -15.82 -10.43
C THR A 100 -0.83 -15.47 -9.37
N LYS A 101 -1.69 -16.43 -9.02
CA LYS A 101 -2.77 -16.24 -8.04
C LYS A 101 -2.20 -16.16 -6.62
N VAL A 102 -2.80 -15.28 -5.83
CA VAL A 102 -2.55 -15.11 -4.41
C VAL A 102 -3.88 -15.18 -3.67
N THR A 103 -3.94 -15.89 -2.56
CA THR A 103 -5.09 -15.83 -1.64
C THR A 103 -4.75 -14.98 -0.43
N PHE A 104 -5.77 -14.28 0.07
CA PHE A 104 -5.70 -13.55 1.33
C PHE A 104 -6.43 -14.37 2.38
N ASN A 105 -5.77 -14.65 3.49
CA ASN A 105 -6.29 -15.56 4.49
C ASN A 105 -6.19 -14.97 5.91
N GLU A 106 -7.12 -15.38 6.77
CA GLU A 106 -7.13 -15.08 8.21
C GLU A 106 -6.98 -16.37 9.03
N GLY A 107 -6.27 -16.27 10.16
CA GLY A 107 -6.11 -17.39 11.09
C GLY A 107 -5.26 -18.54 10.56
N GLY A 108 -4.40 -18.30 9.57
CA GLY A 108 -3.40 -19.26 9.12
C GLY A 108 -2.44 -19.64 10.25
N SER A 109 -2.04 -20.91 10.26
CA SER A 109 -1.22 -21.55 11.30
C SER A 109 -0.36 -22.67 10.71
N LEU A 110 0.46 -23.30 11.54
CA LEU A 110 1.26 -24.48 11.17
C LEU A 110 0.45 -25.68 10.64
N ILE A 111 -0.86 -25.75 10.91
CA ILE A 111 -1.71 -26.90 10.59
C ILE A 111 -2.83 -26.57 9.59
N SER A 112 -2.97 -25.31 9.19
CA SER A 112 -4.03 -24.85 8.28
C SER A 112 -3.67 -23.49 7.70
N GLU A 113 -3.97 -23.26 6.42
CA GLU A 113 -3.87 -21.92 5.82
C GLU A 113 -4.94 -20.94 6.32
N GLY A 114 -5.83 -21.38 7.22
CA GLY A 114 -6.88 -20.55 7.79
C GLY A 114 -8.09 -20.41 6.87
N THR A 115 -8.80 -19.29 7.00
CA THR A 115 -9.97 -18.97 6.19
C THR A 115 -9.56 -18.02 5.08
N GLN A 116 -9.80 -18.41 3.83
CA GLN A 116 -9.64 -17.50 2.70
C GLN A 116 -10.70 -16.40 2.74
N VAL A 117 -10.26 -15.15 2.80
CA VAL A 117 -11.11 -13.95 2.87
C VAL A 117 -11.13 -13.16 1.56
N GLY A 118 -10.17 -13.41 0.67
CA GLY A 118 -10.14 -12.82 -0.67
C GLY A 118 -9.07 -13.40 -1.57
N THR A 119 -8.95 -12.83 -2.76
CA THR A 119 -8.02 -13.26 -3.80
C THR A 119 -7.40 -12.08 -4.53
N GLY A 120 -6.27 -12.33 -5.19
CA GLY A 120 -5.67 -11.41 -6.13
C GLY A 120 -4.69 -12.11 -7.07
N THR A 121 -3.99 -11.31 -7.86
CA THR A 121 -2.90 -11.80 -8.72
C THR A 121 -1.69 -10.88 -8.64
N ILE A 122 -0.49 -11.43 -8.77
CA ILE A 122 0.74 -10.63 -8.83
C ILE A 122 0.67 -9.73 -10.07
N ALA A 123 0.53 -8.42 -9.86
CA ALA A 123 0.50 -7.43 -10.94
C ALA A 123 1.86 -6.77 -11.14
N TYR A 124 2.69 -6.77 -10.10
CA TYR A 124 4.07 -6.28 -10.16
C TYR A 124 4.95 -7.09 -9.20
N SER A 125 6.20 -7.28 -9.58
CA SER A 125 7.26 -7.86 -8.74
C SER A 125 8.58 -7.22 -9.14
N SER A 126 9.32 -6.71 -8.17
CA SER A 126 10.64 -6.12 -8.40
C SER A 126 11.58 -7.12 -9.05
N TRP A 127 11.58 -8.39 -8.63
CA TRP A 127 12.45 -9.45 -9.17
C TRP A 127 12.11 -9.76 -10.64
N ASN A 128 10.83 -9.96 -10.96
CA ASN A 128 10.39 -10.12 -12.36
C ASN A 128 10.83 -8.92 -13.21
N THR A 129 10.73 -7.71 -12.65
CA THR A 129 11.11 -6.47 -13.33
C THR A 129 12.62 -6.38 -13.55
N MET A 130 13.41 -6.66 -12.52
CA MET A 130 14.88 -6.66 -12.56
C MET A 130 15.40 -7.63 -13.62
N HIS A 131 14.83 -8.84 -13.71
CA HIS A 131 15.13 -9.78 -14.79
C HIS A 131 14.76 -9.22 -16.17
N ALA A 132 13.59 -8.62 -16.30
CA ALA A 132 13.09 -8.12 -17.59
C ALA A 132 13.92 -6.95 -18.13
N VAL A 133 14.41 -6.06 -17.25
CA VAL A 133 15.20 -4.89 -17.64
C VAL A 133 16.71 -5.14 -17.61
N GLY A 134 17.16 -6.30 -17.13
CA GLY A 134 18.58 -6.61 -16.96
C GLY A 134 19.24 -5.72 -15.92
N GLU A 135 18.61 -5.58 -14.75
CA GLU A 135 19.15 -4.80 -13.63
C GLU A 135 20.53 -5.33 -13.20
N THR A 136 21.45 -4.41 -12.92
CA THR A 136 22.84 -4.74 -12.54
C THR A 136 23.33 -3.94 -11.34
N ASN A 137 22.54 -2.98 -10.84
CA ASN A 137 22.89 -2.26 -9.63
C ASN A 137 22.82 -3.22 -8.42
N ALA A 138 23.96 -3.42 -7.76
CA ALA A 138 24.08 -4.37 -6.66
C ALA A 138 23.08 -4.11 -5.53
N ASN A 139 22.82 -2.85 -5.16
CA ASN A 139 21.90 -2.52 -4.06
C ASN A 139 20.45 -2.70 -4.46
N THR A 140 20.07 -2.33 -5.70
CA THR A 140 18.73 -2.64 -6.22
C THR A 140 18.50 -4.15 -6.22
N CYS A 141 19.45 -4.93 -6.75
CA CYS A 141 19.39 -6.39 -6.78
C CYS A 141 19.28 -7.02 -5.38
N ALA A 142 20.04 -6.49 -4.41
CA ALA A 142 20.09 -7.04 -3.06
C ALA A 142 18.89 -6.68 -2.18
N TYR A 143 18.25 -5.53 -2.41
CA TYR A 143 17.32 -4.95 -1.43
C TYR A 143 15.95 -4.55 -1.99
N ASN A 144 15.76 -4.50 -3.31
CA ASN A 144 14.44 -4.19 -3.88
C ASN A 144 13.56 -5.44 -3.87
N ASP A 145 12.65 -5.52 -2.92
CA ASP A 145 11.86 -6.72 -2.65
C ASP A 145 10.36 -6.40 -2.62
N LEU A 146 9.90 -5.39 -3.35
CA LEU A 146 8.49 -5.07 -3.43
C LEU A 146 7.78 -5.86 -4.54
N ALA A 147 6.64 -6.47 -4.19
CA ALA A 147 5.65 -6.95 -5.14
C ALA A 147 4.27 -6.36 -4.82
N LEU A 148 3.41 -6.26 -5.83
CA LEU A 148 2.03 -5.81 -5.71
C LEU A 148 1.08 -6.89 -6.20
N VAL A 149 0.16 -7.28 -5.33
CA VAL A 149 -0.94 -8.17 -5.63
C VAL A 149 -2.17 -7.32 -5.93
N LYS A 150 -2.65 -7.35 -7.17
CA LYS A 150 -3.91 -6.72 -7.55
C LYS A 150 -5.05 -7.49 -6.92
N VAL A 151 -5.81 -6.81 -6.07
CA VAL A 151 -6.98 -7.39 -5.38
C VAL A 151 -8.07 -7.66 -6.42
N SER A 152 -8.68 -8.84 -6.35
CA SER A 152 -9.82 -9.19 -7.20
C SER A 152 -10.98 -8.22 -6.98
N ALA A 153 -11.65 -7.80 -8.05
CA ALA A 153 -12.71 -6.79 -7.99
C ALA A 153 -13.81 -7.07 -6.92
N PRO A 154 -14.29 -8.32 -6.72
CA PRO A 154 -15.29 -8.61 -5.68
C PRO A 154 -14.79 -8.43 -4.25
N ASP A 155 -13.47 -8.42 -4.04
CA ASP A 155 -12.82 -8.37 -2.74
C ASP A 155 -12.37 -6.95 -2.36
N VAL A 156 -12.38 -5.99 -3.30
CA VAL A 156 -11.94 -4.60 -3.06
C VAL A 156 -12.73 -3.92 -1.94
N ALA A 157 -14.04 -4.19 -1.83
CA ALA A 157 -14.88 -3.62 -0.78
C ALA A 157 -14.58 -4.17 0.63
N LYS A 158 -13.70 -5.17 0.76
CA LYS A 158 -13.23 -5.72 2.04
C LYS A 158 -11.92 -5.10 2.52
N VAL A 159 -11.34 -4.22 1.70
CA VAL A 159 -10.01 -3.64 1.94
C VAL A 159 -10.11 -2.45 2.89
N ASN A 160 -9.16 -2.33 3.81
CA ASN A 160 -8.86 -1.10 4.53
C ASN A 160 -7.33 -0.84 4.53
N PRO A 161 -6.87 0.40 4.24
CA PRO A 161 -5.45 0.73 4.19
C PRO A 161 -4.78 0.93 5.56
N SER A 162 -5.54 0.96 6.66
CA SER A 162 -5.03 1.14 8.01
C SER A 162 -4.24 -0.07 8.49
N VAL A 163 -3.08 0.14 9.10
CA VAL A 163 -2.37 -0.94 9.79
C VAL A 163 -3.11 -1.29 11.08
N PRO A 164 -3.55 -2.55 11.30
CA PRO A 164 -4.25 -2.90 12.53
C PRO A 164 -3.42 -2.57 13.76
N PHE A 165 -4.09 -2.21 14.86
CA PHE A 165 -3.50 -1.74 16.12
C PHE A 165 -2.80 -0.37 16.05
N TRP A 166 -2.18 0.00 14.93
CA TRP A 166 -1.38 1.21 14.81
C TRP A 166 -2.07 2.37 14.08
N GLY A 167 -2.98 2.09 13.15
CA GLY A 167 -3.48 3.05 12.17
C GLY A 167 -2.43 3.41 11.11
N GLY A 168 -2.62 4.52 10.39
CA GLY A 168 -1.73 4.93 9.29
C GLY A 168 -1.67 3.92 8.13
N PRO A 169 -0.79 4.11 7.13
CA PRO A 169 0.26 5.12 7.07
C PRO A 169 -0.28 6.52 6.79
N VAL A 170 0.42 7.55 7.26
CA VAL A 170 0.07 8.96 6.96
C VAL A 170 0.86 9.54 5.78
N GLY A 171 1.77 8.74 5.21
CA GLY A 171 2.64 9.13 4.11
C GLY A 171 3.79 8.13 3.97
N ILE A 172 4.79 8.48 3.15
CA ILE A 172 6.01 7.69 2.93
C ILE A 172 7.16 8.39 3.66
N ASN A 173 8.01 7.61 4.34
CA ASN A 173 9.29 8.10 4.83
C ASN A 173 10.27 8.15 3.65
N THR A 174 10.81 9.34 3.36
CA THR A 174 11.73 9.59 2.24
C THR A 174 13.12 10.01 2.72
N THR A 175 13.35 9.95 4.03
CA THR A 175 14.57 10.45 4.68
C THR A 175 15.38 9.33 5.32
N GLY A 176 14.88 8.09 5.27
CA GLY A 176 15.49 6.94 5.91
C GLY A 176 15.26 6.89 7.42
N THR A 177 16.04 6.06 8.10
CA THR A 177 15.98 5.89 9.56
C THR A 177 17.33 6.11 10.22
N ALA A 178 17.32 6.66 11.43
CA ALA A 178 18.50 6.80 12.28
C ALA A 178 18.54 5.73 13.37
N THR A 179 19.74 5.44 13.86
CA THR A 179 19.93 4.50 14.98
C THR A 179 19.11 4.95 16.20
N GLY A 180 18.26 4.05 16.70
CA GLY A 180 17.39 4.29 17.85
C GLY A 180 16.01 4.84 17.51
N ASP A 181 15.73 5.18 16.24
CA ASP A 181 14.37 5.56 15.83
C ASP A 181 13.40 4.41 16.11
N LYS A 182 12.23 4.74 16.66
CA LYS A 182 11.18 3.75 16.89
C LYS A 182 10.54 3.34 15.57
N VAL A 183 10.29 2.05 15.44
CA VAL A 183 9.57 1.47 14.30
C VAL A 183 8.42 0.57 14.79
N TYR A 184 7.34 0.53 14.01
CA TYR A 184 6.11 -0.20 14.32
C TYR A 184 5.72 -1.07 13.14
N SER A 185 5.26 -2.29 13.40
CA SER A 185 4.91 -3.24 12.35
C SER A 185 3.74 -4.11 12.78
N TYR A 186 3.09 -4.74 11.81
CA TYR A 186 2.09 -5.77 12.04
C TYR A 186 2.45 -7.01 11.22
N GLY A 187 2.96 -8.05 11.89
CA GLY A 187 3.36 -9.31 11.27
C GLY A 187 2.40 -10.44 11.60
N ASN A 188 2.11 -11.30 10.62
CA ASN A 188 1.10 -12.34 10.78
C ASN A 188 1.58 -13.71 10.30
N SER A 189 2.81 -14.09 10.66
CA SER A 189 3.33 -15.42 10.39
C SER A 189 2.43 -16.52 10.96
N SER A 190 2.11 -17.49 10.10
CA SER A 190 1.45 -18.75 10.47
C SER A 190 2.20 -19.55 11.55
N LEU A 191 3.52 -19.32 11.72
CA LEU A 191 4.33 -19.93 12.78
C LEU A 191 3.92 -19.45 14.18
N ARG A 192 3.21 -18.33 14.28
CA ARG A 192 2.70 -17.77 15.55
C ARG A 192 1.36 -18.39 15.97
N GLY A 193 0.88 -19.40 15.24
CA GLY A 193 -0.28 -20.21 15.63
C GLY A 193 -1.60 -19.46 15.62
N GLY A 194 -1.75 -18.42 14.78
CA GLY A 194 -2.95 -17.59 14.72
C GLY A 194 -3.16 -16.66 15.92
N ILE A 195 -2.15 -16.50 16.79
CA ILE A 195 -2.23 -15.63 17.97
C ILE A 195 -2.00 -14.17 17.54
N THR A 196 -3.09 -13.44 17.27
CA THR A 196 -3.06 -12.04 16.81
C THR A 196 -2.49 -11.06 17.85
N LEU A 197 -2.47 -11.43 19.14
CA LEU A 197 -1.83 -10.64 20.20
C LEU A 197 -0.31 -10.46 19.96
N LEU A 198 0.32 -11.33 19.18
CA LEU A 198 1.74 -11.26 18.84
C LEU A 198 2.00 -10.52 17.52
N SER A 199 0.95 -10.07 16.84
CA SER A 199 1.07 -9.45 15.52
C SER A 199 1.57 -8.01 15.57
N PRO A 200 1.09 -7.14 16.49
CA PRO A 200 1.69 -5.83 16.68
C PRO A 200 3.13 -5.98 17.16
N LYS A 201 4.04 -5.29 16.47
CA LYS A 201 5.47 -5.29 16.73
C LYS A 201 5.95 -3.87 16.95
N THR A 202 6.78 -3.69 17.96
CA THR A 202 7.58 -2.49 18.17
C THR A 202 9.06 -2.83 18.08
N GLY A 203 9.84 -1.90 17.58
CA GLY A 203 11.27 -2.07 17.41
C GLY A 203 12.03 -0.75 17.39
N ILE A 204 13.33 -0.88 17.16
CA ILE A 204 14.25 0.23 16.94
C ILE A 204 14.99 0.01 15.62
N SER A 205 15.18 1.09 14.86
CA SER A 205 16.12 1.09 13.75
C SER A 205 17.55 1.02 14.26
N LEU A 206 18.40 0.33 13.51
CA LEU A 206 19.84 0.30 13.71
C LEU A 206 20.54 1.45 12.97
N GLY A 207 19.79 2.25 12.21
CA GLY A 207 20.27 3.30 11.33
C GLY A 207 20.66 2.76 9.97
N ASP A 208 20.45 3.58 8.94
CA ASP A 208 20.79 3.21 7.57
C ASP A 208 22.32 3.10 7.39
N ASP A 209 22.77 2.04 6.71
CA ASP A 209 24.16 1.92 6.28
C ASP A 209 24.36 2.62 4.94
N ALA A 210 25.39 3.46 4.85
CA ALA A 210 25.75 4.12 3.60
C ALA A 210 26.08 3.13 2.47
N ALA A 211 26.57 1.92 2.81
CA ALA A 211 26.86 0.86 1.87
C ALA A 211 25.60 0.38 1.11
N ASP A 212 24.44 0.43 1.75
CA ASP A 212 23.17 0.00 1.17
C ASP A 212 22.57 1.06 0.23
N GLY A 213 23.18 2.26 0.16
CA GLY A 213 22.72 3.34 -0.72
C GLY A 213 21.30 3.82 -0.37
N GLY A 214 20.87 3.58 0.87
CA GLY A 214 19.52 3.89 1.36
C GLY A 214 18.42 2.97 0.84
N TRP A 215 18.75 1.78 0.33
CA TRP A 215 17.75 0.78 -0.08
C TRP A 215 17.23 -0.09 1.07
N SER A 216 17.84 0.04 2.25
CA SER A 216 17.65 -0.89 3.33
C SER A 216 17.69 -0.20 4.68
N HIS A 217 16.84 -0.65 5.60
CA HIS A 217 16.83 -0.19 6.99
C HIS A 217 16.95 -1.39 7.95
N PRO A 218 18.13 -1.64 8.53
CA PRO A 218 18.29 -2.70 9.51
C PRO A 218 17.60 -2.31 10.83
N LEU A 219 16.99 -3.28 11.52
CA LEU A 219 16.24 -3.02 12.75
C LEU A 219 16.20 -4.21 13.71
N TYR A 220 15.85 -3.94 14.96
CA TYR A 220 15.46 -4.95 15.95
C TYR A 220 14.01 -4.75 16.37
N THR A 221 13.23 -5.82 16.37
CA THR A 221 11.88 -5.84 16.98
C THR A 221 11.91 -6.67 18.27
N LEU A 222 11.04 -6.33 19.23
CA LEU A 222 10.92 -7.08 20.49
C LEU A 222 10.63 -8.57 20.24
N THR A 223 9.80 -8.85 19.24
CA THR A 223 9.67 -10.18 18.67
C THR A 223 10.21 -10.14 17.24
N PRO A 224 11.40 -10.72 16.97
CA PRO A 224 11.96 -10.75 15.62
C PRO A 224 10.94 -11.22 14.59
N GLY A 225 11.00 -10.67 13.39
CA GLY A 225 10.31 -11.23 12.23
C GLY A 225 10.76 -12.66 12.01
N VAL A 226 9.84 -13.56 11.69
CA VAL A 226 10.10 -14.98 11.41
C VAL A 226 9.56 -15.33 10.01
N PRO A 227 9.88 -16.50 9.42
CA PRO A 227 9.28 -16.87 8.14
C PRO A 227 7.76 -16.74 8.18
N GLY A 228 7.17 -16.13 7.15
CA GLY A 228 5.76 -15.74 7.12
C GLY A 228 5.46 -14.30 7.54
N ASP A 229 6.33 -13.65 8.32
CA ASP A 229 6.24 -12.20 8.55
C ASP A 229 6.79 -11.41 7.34
N SER A 230 7.50 -12.06 6.42
CA SER A 230 7.98 -11.44 5.17
C SER A 230 6.88 -10.65 4.47
N GLY A 231 7.22 -9.45 4.03
CA GLY A 231 6.28 -8.50 3.45
C GLY A 231 5.55 -7.61 4.46
N SER A 232 5.70 -7.79 5.78
CA SER A 232 5.04 -6.92 6.77
C SER A 232 5.42 -5.45 6.59
N ALA A 233 4.44 -4.58 6.77
CA ALA A 233 4.62 -3.12 6.79
C ALA A 233 5.44 -2.67 8.00
N PHE A 234 6.32 -1.68 7.80
CA PHE A 234 6.99 -0.94 8.87
C PHE A 234 6.70 0.56 8.78
N LEU A 235 6.30 1.15 9.92
CA LEU A 235 6.01 2.56 10.11
C LEU A 235 7.05 3.20 11.03
N ASP A 236 7.36 4.49 10.82
CA ASP A 236 8.14 5.29 11.76
C ASP A 236 7.28 5.85 12.90
N ALA A 237 7.91 6.60 13.82
CA ALA A 237 7.22 7.24 14.96
C ALA A 237 6.23 8.34 14.58
N GLN A 238 6.16 8.74 13.31
CA GLN A 238 5.17 9.67 12.79
C GLN A 238 4.09 8.95 11.97
N GLY A 239 4.16 7.63 11.85
CA GLY A 239 3.21 6.82 11.09
C GLY A 239 3.46 6.86 9.59
N LYS A 240 4.65 7.27 9.13
CA LYS A 240 4.99 7.17 7.72
C LYS A 240 5.51 5.77 7.41
N ALA A 241 5.14 5.26 6.24
CA ALA A 241 5.60 3.99 5.72
C ALA A 241 7.11 4.05 5.42
N VAL A 242 7.88 3.25 6.13
CA VAL A 242 9.33 3.13 5.99
C VAL A 242 9.66 2.05 4.97
N GLY A 243 9.10 0.86 5.13
CA GLY A 243 9.58 -0.27 4.36
C GLY A 243 8.78 -1.55 4.47
N THR A 244 9.23 -2.51 3.66
CA THR A 244 8.70 -3.87 3.55
C THR A 244 9.68 -4.84 4.19
N LEU A 245 9.21 -5.74 5.06
CA LEU A 245 10.10 -6.77 5.63
C LEU A 245 10.61 -7.73 4.55
N SER A 246 11.89 -7.58 4.19
CA SER A 246 12.52 -8.35 3.11
C SER A 246 13.36 -9.51 3.64
N THR A 247 13.91 -9.41 4.86
CA THR A 247 14.85 -10.42 5.34
C THR A 247 14.82 -10.66 6.85
N LEU A 248 15.13 -11.90 7.23
CA LEU A 248 15.75 -12.26 8.50
C LEU A 248 17.23 -11.88 8.40
N GLY A 249 17.73 -11.01 9.28
CA GLY A 249 19.14 -10.63 9.33
C GLY A 249 20.00 -11.85 9.66
N LEU A 250 20.47 -12.54 8.62
CA LEU A 250 21.29 -13.74 8.75
C LEU A 250 22.78 -13.42 8.96
N ALA A 251 23.21 -12.18 8.72
CA ALA A 251 24.51 -11.63 9.12
C ALA A 251 24.54 -10.10 8.88
N PRO A 252 25.41 -9.32 9.57
CA PRO A 252 26.29 -9.70 10.67
C PRO A 252 25.64 -9.60 12.06
N LEU A 253 24.37 -9.15 12.14
CA LEU A 253 23.68 -8.88 13.39
C LEU A 253 22.62 -9.97 13.68
N PRO A 254 22.91 -10.95 14.54
CA PRO A 254 21.95 -12.00 14.85
C PRO A 254 20.63 -11.41 15.35
N LEU A 255 19.52 -12.02 14.95
CA LEU A 255 18.15 -11.65 15.32
C LEU A 255 17.69 -10.28 14.82
N SER A 256 18.52 -9.55 14.07
CA SER A 256 18.06 -8.35 13.38
C SER A 256 17.15 -8.75 12.22
N ASN A 257 16.36 -7.80 11.77
CA ASN A 257 15.65 -7.89 10.51
C ASN A 257 16.10 -6.76 9.61
N ASN A 258 15.78 -6.90 8.34
CA ASN A 258 16.04 -5.88 7.35
C ASN A 258 14.76 -5.59 6.57
N ILE A 259 14.48 -4.31 6.37
CA ILE A 259 13.35 -3.85 5.55
C ILE A 259 13.89 -3.12 4.33
N GLY A 260 13.29 -3.34 3.15
CA GLY A 260 13.56 -2.53 1.97
C GLY A 260 12.99 -1.12 2.14
N ASP A 261 13.61 -0.12 1.52
CA ASP A 261 13.15 1.27 1.53
C ASP A 261 11.94 1.46 0.60
N LEU A 262 10.75 1.68 1.18
CA LEU A 262 9.52 1.75 0.40
C LEU A 262 9.53 2.91 -0.60
N SER A 263 10.17 4.04 -0.26
CA SER A 263 10.24 5.19 -1.16
C SER A 263 10.96 4.82 -2.46
N ARG A 264 12.07 4.11 -2.38
CA ARG A 264 12.85 3.63 -3.52
C ARG A 264 12.18 2.48 -4.25
N GLU A 265 11.68 1.49 -3.52
CA GLU A 265 10.96 0.36 -4.08
C GLU A 265 9.73 0.82 -4.88
N LEU A 266 8.92 1.72 -4.32
CA LEU A 266 7.76 2.28 -5.01
C LEU A 266 8.18 3.15 -6.20
N SER A 267 9.24 3.95 -6.08
CA SER A 267 9.78 4.74 -7.19
C SER A 267 10.24 3.84 -8.35
N TYR A 268 10.85 2.69 -8.04
CA TYR A 268 11.26 1.71 -9.04
C TYR A 268 10.02 1.07 -9.70
N ALA A 269 9.01 0.70 -8.91
CA ALA A 269 7.76 0.18 -9.43
C ALA A 269 7.05 1.20 -10.34
N GLN A 270 6.98 2.47 -9.95
CA GLN A 270 6.38 3.55 -10.74
C GLN A 270 7.10 3.74 -12.09
N GLN A 271 8.42 3.57 -12.12
CA GLN A 271 9.21 3.72 -13.35
C GLN A 271 9.05 2.54 -14.31
N HIS A 272 8.92 1.30 -13.80
CA HIS A 272 9.09 0.10 -14.61
C HIS A 272 7.84 -0.79 -14.74
N SER A 273 6.85 -0.66 -13.86
CA SER A 273 5.67 -1.56 -13.86
C SER A 273 4.69 -1.32 -15.01
N GLY A 274 4.69 -0.10 -15.57
CA GLY A 274 3.66 0.34 -16.50
C GLY A 274 2.29 0.60 -15.84
N ILE A 275 2.21 0.67 -14.51
CA ILE A 275 0.98 1.00 -13.75
C ILE A 275 0.87 2.53 -13.58
N PRO A 276 0.01 3.23 -14.33
CA PRO A 276 -0.04 4.69 -14.32
C PRO A 276 -0.59 5.23 -12.99
N GLY A 277 0.10 6.20 -12.40
CA GLY A 277 -0.34 6.85 -11.17
C GLY A 277 -0.28 5.98 -9.92
N LEU A 278 0.46 4.87 -9.97
CA LEU A 278 0.69 3.99 -8.82
C LEU A 278 1.13 4.80 -7.59
N ARG A 279 0.41 4.67 -6.47
CA ARG A 279 0.64 5.44 -5.25
C ARG A 279 0.18 4.70 -4.00
N LEU A 280 0.86 4.97 -2.89
CA LEU A 280 0.44 4.54 -1.56
C LEU A 280 -0.91 5.16 -1.19
N VAL A 281 -1.79 4.39 -0.56
CA VAL A 281 -3.05 4.86 0.03
C VAL A 281 -2.81 5.15 1.53
N PRO A 282 -3.10 6.36 2.02
CA PRO A 282 -3.08 6.65 3.45
C PRO A 282 -4.10 5.82 4.23
N GLY A 283 -3.78 5.51 5.49
CA GLY A 283 -4.69 4.86 6.42
C GLY A 283 -5.99 5.65 6.61
N THR A 284 -7.07 4.94 6.92
CA THR A 284 -8.36 5.55 7.29
C THR A 284 -8.46 5.88 8.77
N GLU A 285 -7.62 5.22 9.58
CA GLU A 285 -7.47 5.46 11.02
C GLU A 285 -6.21 6.28 11.28
N PRO A 286 -6.24 7.22 12.24
CA PRO A 286 -5.07 7.98 12.63
C PRO A 286 -3.97 7.04 13.14
N PHE A 287 -2.71 7.42 12.90
CA PHE A 287 -1.61 6.69 13.50
C PHE A 287 -1.52 7.00 15.01
N GLU A 288 -1.75 5.98 15.83
CA GLU A 288 -1.80 6.09 17.29
C GLU A 288 -0.91 5.00 17.93
N PRO A 289 0.41 5.21 17.98
CA PRO A 289 1.29 4.28 18.66
C PRO A 289 1.00 4.35 20.16
N VAL A 290 0.52 3.24 20.73
CA VAL A 290 0.33 3.13 22.18
C VAL A 290 1.71 3.26 22.84
N LEU A 291 1.86 4.27 23.70
CA LEU A 291 3.11 4.70 24.34
C LEU A 291 3.79 3.61 25.17
#